data_AF-A0A9E3GQP5-F1
#
_entry.id   AF-A0A9E3GQP5-F1
#
_cell.length_a   1.000
_cell.length_b   1.000
_cell.length_c   1.000
_cell.angle_alpha   90.00
_cell.angle_beta   90.00
_cell.angle_gamma   90.00
#
_symmetry.space_group_name_H-M   'P 1'
#
loop_
_entity.id
_entity.type
_entity.pdbx_description
1 polymer ?
#
loop_
_entity_poly.entity_id
_entity_poly.type
_entity_poly.pdbx_seq_one_letter_code
_entity_poly.pdbx_strand_id
1 'polypeptide(L)'
;MGRYPEGVPFVQALQRGSMSLELFEPRGEDRQQPHTQDELYLVLSGTSGFVRGQERITCGAGDAIFVPAGMPHRFVGMSSGFRTWVVLYGPSGGERR
;
A
#
# COMPACT_ATOMS: atom_id res chain seq x y z
N MET A 1 2.98 12.74 -12.10
CA MET A 1 1.82 12.50 -11.22
C MET A 1 0.82 11.66 -12.01
N GLY A 2 0.61 10.40 -11.63
CA GLY A 2 -0.18 9.44 -12.41
C GLY A 2 -1.66 9.82 -12.45
N ARG A 3 -2.28 9.80 -13.64
CA ARG A 3 -3.73 10.01 -13.81
C ARG A 3 -4.45 8.69 -13.59
N TYR A 4 -5.23 8.63 -12.51
CA TYR A 4 -6.18 7.55 -12.32
C TYR A 4 -7.47 7.83 -13.11
N PRO A 5 -7.99 6.87 -13.89
CA PRO A 5 -9.19 7.08 -14.70
C PRO A 5 -10.44 7.46 -13.89
N GLU A 6 -10.50 7.14 -12.60
CA GLU A 6 -11.67 7.36 -11.73
C GLU A 6 -11.39 8.25 -10.50
N GLY A 7 -10.28 9.00 -10.51
CA GLY A 7 -9.83 9.82 -9.37
C GLY A 7 -8.66 9.21 -8.61
N VAL A 8 -7.96 10.00 -7.79
CA VAL A 8 -6.78 9.53 -7.05
C VAL A 8 -7.20 8.49 -6.00
N PRO A 9 -6.70 7.24 -6.04
CA PRO A 9 -7.00 6.26 -5.01
C PRO A 9 -6.23 6.54 -3.72
N PHE A 10 -5.35 7.55 -3.76
CA PHE A 10 -4.59 8.02 -2.61
C PHE A 10 -5.13 9.37 -2.17
N VAL A 11 -5.34 9.48 -0.85
CA VAL A 11 -5.50 10.76 -0.18
C VAL A 11 -4.44 10.84 0.91
N GLN A 12 -3.49 11.76 0.78
CA GLN A 12 -2.50 12.00 1.83
C GLN A 12 -3.19 12.66 3.03
N ALA A 13 -3.26 11.94 4.15
CA ALA A 13 -3.85 12.43 5.39
C ALA A 13 -2.88 13.36 6.13
N LEU A 14 -1.61 12.99 6.20
CA LEU A 14 -0.55 13.81 6.81
C LEU A 14 0.84 13.42 6.29
N GLN A 15 1.81 14.29 6.57
CA GLN A 15 3.21 14.06 6.28
C GLN A 15 4.08 14.73 7.35
N ARG A 16 5.11 14.02 7.84
CA ARG A 16 6.11 14.55 8.79
C ARG A 16 7.46 13.89 8.55
N GLY A 17 8.50 14.71 8.35
CA GLY A 17 9.84 14.21 8.06
C GLY A 17 9.83 13.40 6.76
N SER A 18 10.40 12.20 6.78
CA SER A 18 10.33 11.26 5.65
C SER A 18 9.02 10.48 5.58
N MET A 19 8.15 10.56 6.60
CA MET A 19 6.93 9.75 6.65
C MET A 19 5.74 10.44 6.00
N SER A 20 5.01 9.71 5.16
CA SER A 20 3.64 10.03 4.73
C SER A 20 2.66 8.98 5.23
N LEU A 21 1.42 9.42 5.51
CA LEU A 21 0.27 8.56 5.76
C LEU A 21 -0.78 8.85 4.70
N GLU A 22 -1.18 7.82 3.96
CA GLU A 22 -2.09 7.93 2.83
C GLU A 22 -3.22 6.91 2.95
N LEU A 23 -4.46 7.32 2.70
CA LEU A 23 -5.56 6.38 2.51
C LEU A 23 -5.48 5.84 1.10
N PHE A 24 -5.40 4.52 0.94
CA PHE A 24 -5.47 3.84 -0.34
C PHE A 24 -6.80 3.09 -0.52
N GLU A 25 -7.54 3.47 -1.56
CA GLU A 25 -8.79 2.82 -2.01
C GLU A 25 -8.68 2.51 -3.50
N PRO A 26 -7.99 1.41 -3.88
CA PRO A 26 -7.91 1.00 -5.27
C PRO A 26 -9.29 0.61 -5.81
N ARG A 27 -9.59 1.09 -7.02
CA ARG A 27 -10.78 0.67 -7.78
C ARG A 27 -10.36 -0.19 -8.95
N GLY A 28 -10.76 -1.46 -8.90
CA GLY A 28 -10.40 -2.45 -9.91
C GLY A 28 -8.99 -3.01 -9.70
N GLU A 29 -8.00 -2.50 -10.43
CA GLU A 29 -6.64 -3.00 -10.41
C GLU A 29 -5.71 -2.08 -9.62
N ASP A 30 -4.81 -2.67 -8.84
CA ASP A 30 -3.90 -1.95 -7.95
C ASP A 30 -2.92 -1.00 -8.67
N ARG A 31 -2.18 -1.33 -9.72
CA ARG A 31 -1.29 -0.36 -10.45
C ARG A 31 -0.20 0.40 -9.66
N GLN A 32 -0.01 0.20 -8.36
CA GLN A 32 1.13 0.76 -7.63
C GLN A 32 2.45 0.27 -8.24
N GLN A 33 3.46 1.13 -8.11
CA GLN A 33 4.84 0.83 -8.46
C GLN A 33 5.64 0.70 -7.16
N PRO A 34 6.74 -0.07 -7.15
CA PRO A 34 7.57 -0.20 -5.97
C PRO A 34 8.02 1.17 -5.44
N HIS A 35 7.86 1.39 -4.14
CA HIS A 35 8.28 2.60 -3.46
C HIS A 35 9.76 2.51 -3.05
N THR A 36 10.46 3.64 -3.04
CA THR A 36 11.87 3.71 -2.59
C THR A 36 12.03 3.71 -1.07
N GLN A 37 10.94 3.80 -0.33
CA GLN A 37 10.88 3.80 1.13
C GLN A 37 10.25 2.51 1.62
N ASP A 38 10.42 2.20 2.91
CA ASP A 38 9.67 1.13 3.53
C ASP A 38 8.20 1.52 3.63
N GLU A 39 7.35 0.50 3.54
CA GLU A 39 5.92 0.67 3.45
C GLU A 39 5.18 -0.25 4.42
N LEU A 40 4.18 0.28 5.11
CA LEU A 40 3.28 -0.48 5.95
C LEU A 40 1.85 -0.27 5.49
N TYR A 41 1.16 -1.37 5.21
CA TYR A 41 -0.28 -1.38 5.00
C TYR A 41 -1.00 -1.75 6.28
N LEU A 42 -2.05 -1.01 6.63
CA LEU A 42 -2.99 -1.36 7.70
C LEU A 42 -4.39 -1.45 7.10
N VAL A 43 -4.88 -2.68 6.92
CA VAL A 43 -6.13 -2.91 6.21
C VAL A 43 -7.30 -2.42 7.06
N LEU A 44 -8.07 -1.49 6.51
CA LEU A 44 -9.19 -0.85 7.18
C LEU A 44 -10.50 -1.59 6.97
N SER A 45 -10.78 -2.02 5.74
CA SER A 45 -11.99 -2.73 5.40
C SER A 45 -11.80 -3.61 4.17
N GLY A 46 -12.70 -4.58 4.01
CA GLY A 46 -12.66 -5.54 2.91
C GLY A 46 -11.61 -6.63 3.09
N THR A 47 -11.42 -7.41 2.04
CA THR A 47 -10.43 -8.48 1.96
C THR A 47 -9.69 -8.41 0.63
N SER A 48 -8.47 -8.94 0.60
CA SER A 48 -7.67 -9.03 -0.62
C SER A 48 -6.65 -10.15 -0.51
N GLY A 49 -6.23 -10.70 -1.66
CA GLY A 49 -4.92 -11.29 -1.76
C GLY A 49 -3.84 -10.20 -1.84
N PHE A 50 -2.63 -10.51 -1.40
CA PHE A 50 -1.47 -9.64 -1.50
C PHE A 50 -0.28 -10.45 -2.02
N VAL A 51 0.32 -10.01 -3.11
CA VAL A 51 1.50 -10.64 -3.71
C VAL A 51 2.70 -9.77 -3.38
N ARG A 52 3.75 -10.35 -2.80
CA ARG A 52 5.02 -9.68 -2.47
C ARG A 52 6.17 -10.58 -2.87
N GLY A 53 6.87 -10.23 -3.95
CA GLY A 53 7.83 -11.15 -4.57
C GLY A 53 7.18 -12.48 -4.96
N GLN A 54 7.63 -13.59 -4.37
CA GLN A 54 7.06 -14.93 -4.59
C GLN A 54 5.98 -15.32 -3.57
N GLU A 55 5.76 -14.49 -2.55
CA GLU A 55 4.80 -14.77 -1.49
C GLU A 55 3.40 -14.30 -1.88
N ARG A 56 2.39 -15.10 -1.50
CA ARG A 56 0.99 -14.72 -1.61
C ARG A 56 0.34 -14.85 -0.24
N ILE A 57 -0.22 -13.75 0.23
CA ILE A 57 -0.86 -13.59 1.54
C ILE A 57 -2.34 -13.31 1.30
N THR A 58 -3.22 -13.78 2.17
CA THR A 58 -4.61 -13.29 2.23
C THR A 58 -4.69 -12.32 3.40
N CYS A 59 -5.34 -11.17 3.19
CA CYS A 59 -5.50 -10.14 4.20
C CYS A 59 -6.93 -9.60 4.25
N GLY A 60 -7.30 -9.08 5.42
CA GLY A 60 -8.57 -8.42 5.69
C GLY A 60 -8.44 -7.37 6.78
N ALA A 61 -9.56 -6.75 7.13
CA ALA A 61 -9.61 -5.68 8.11
C ALA A 61 -8.88 -6.04 9.42
N GLY A 62 -7.98 -5.16 9.86
CA GLY A 62 -7.15 -5.35 11.06
C GLY A 62 -5.76 -5.92 10.77
N ASP A 63 -5.52 -6.50 9.59
CA ASP A 63 -4.20 -7.03 9.23
C ASP A 63 -3.21 -5.90 8.92
N ALA A 64 -1.94 -6.16 9.25
CA ALA A 64 -0.82 -5.29 8.93
C ALA A 64 0.17 -6.02 8.01
N ILE A 65 0.65 -5.33 6.96
CA ILE A 65 1.58 -5.90 5.98
C ILE A 65 2.75 -4.95 5.80
N PHE A 66 3.95 -5.41 6.11
CA PHE A 66 5.19 -4.69 5.85
C PHE A 66 5.69 -4.95 4.42
N VAL A 67 6.28 -3.97 3.77
CA VAL A 67 6.93 -4.12 2.47
C VAL A 67 8.27 -3.38 2.50
N PRO A 68 9.39 -4.08 2.28
CA PRO A 68 10.69 -3.43 2.17
C PRO A 68 10.75 -2.49 0.97
N ALA A 69 11.52 -1.41 1.10
CA ALA A 69 11.84 -0.52 -0.02
C ALA A 69 12.27 -1.29 -1.28
N GLY A 70 11.69 -0.90 -2.42
CA GLY A 70 11.95 -1.47 -3.74
C GLY A 70 11.33 -2.83 -4.00
N MET A 71 10.65 -3.45 -3.02
CA MET A 71 10.03 -4.76 -3.19
C MET A 71 8.79 -4.69 -4.10
N PRO A 72 8.75 -5.43 -5.22
CA PRO A 72 7.55 -5.54 -6.04
C PRO A 72 6.41 -6.19 -5.26
N HIS A 73 5.27 -5.51 -5.22
CA HIS A 73 4.09 -5.98 -4.52
C HIS A 73 2.79 -5.47 -5.17
N ARG A 74 1.68 -6.13 -4.84
CA ARG A 74 0.35 -5.81 -5.38
C ARG A 74 -0.79 -6.45 -4.58
N PHE A 75 -1.87 -5.70 -4.34
CA PHE A 75 -3.17 -6.26 -3.96
C PHE A 75 -3.90 -6.86 -5.16
N VAL A 76 -4.50 -8.03 -4.97
CA VAL A 76 -5.17 -8.81 -6.02
C VAL A 76 -6.48 -9.41 -5.51
N GLY A 77 -7.52 -9.40 -6.36
CA GLY A 77 -8.82 -9.96 -6.00
C GLY A 77 -9.49 -9.25 -4.83
N MET A 78 -9.33 -7.92 -4.76
CA MET A 78 -9.89 -7.08 -3.70
C MET A 78 -11.41 -7.14 -3.70
N SER A 79 -12.01 -7.26 -2.51
CA SER A 79 -13.46 -7.15 -2.34
C SER A 79 -13.94 -5.72 -2.63
N SER A 80 -15.24 -5.55 -2.91
CA SER A 80 -15.83 -4.21 -2.97
C SER A 80 -15.61 -3.48 -1.63
N GLY A 81 -15.10 -2.24 -1.67
CA GLY A 81 -14.83 -1.45 -0.46
C GLY A 81 -13.54 -1.82 0.28
N PHE A 82 -12.61 -2.51 -0.39
CA PHE A 82 -11.26 -2.68 0.14
C PHE A 82 -10.57 -1.32 0.32
N ARG A 83 -10.07 -1.08 1.54
CA ARG A 83 -9.38 0.17 1.92
C ARG A 83 -8.24 -0.16 2.88
N THR A 84 -7.14 0.56 2.76
CA THR A 84 -5.98 0.40 3.63
C THR A 84 -5.31 1.75 3.90
N TRP A 85 -4.75 1.92 5.10
CA TRP A 85 -3.76 2.97 5.31
C TRP A 85 -2.42 2.52 4.75
N VAL A 86 -1.71 3.43 4.12
CA VAL A 86 -0.35 3.26 3.64
C VAL A 86 0.54 4.21 4.42
N VAL A 87 1.54 3.67 5.10
CA VAL A 87 2.61 4.45 5.74
C VAL A 87 3.87 4.24 4.94
N LEU A 88 4.34 5.27 4.24
CA LEU A 88 5.67 5.28 3.64
C LEU A 88 6.62 5.97 4.60
N TYR A 89 7.75 5.36 4.96
CA TYR A 89 8.67 5.94 5.93
C TYR A 89 10.13 5.50 5.74
N GLY A 90 11.03 6.23 6.42
CA GLY A 90 12.47 5.96 6.38
C GLY A 90 13.17 6.58 5.16
N PRO A 91 14.49 6.38 5.01
CA PRO A 91 15.27 6.91 3.91
C PRO A 91 14.97 6.15 2.60
N SER A 92 15.48 6.68 1.48
CA SER A 92 15.53 5.90 0.23
C SER A 92 16.40 4.65 0.44
N GLY A 93 15.84 3.48 0.11
CA GLY A 93 16.45 2.18 0.38
C GLY A 93 15.93 1.49 1.65
N GLY A 94 15.03 2.12 2.41
CA GLY A 94 14.41 1.53 3.60
C GLY A 94 15.26 1.65 4.87
N GLU A 95 14.67 1.28 6.00
CA GLU A 95 15.37 1.22 7.28
C GLU A 95 16.36 0.06 7.34
N ARG A 96 17.42 0.22 8.15
CA ARG A 96 18.35 -0.89 8.42
C ARG A 96 17.69 -1.89 9.37
N ARG A 97 17.89 -3.18 9.08
CA ARG A 97 17.54 -4.28 9.99
C ARG A 97 18.40 -4.30 11.25
#